data_AF-A0A0J6SVK0-F1
#
_entry.id   AF-A0A0J6SVK0-F1
#
_cell.length_a   1.000
_cell.length_b   1.000
_cell.length_c   1.000
_cell.angle_alpha   90.00
_cell.angle_beta   90.00
_cell.angle_gamma   90.00
#
_symmetry.space_group_name_H-M   'P 1'
#
loop_
_entity.id
_entity.type
_entity.pdbx_description
1 polymer ?
#
loop_
_entity_poly.entity_id
_entity_poly.type
_entity_poly.pdbx_seq_one_letter_code
_entity_poly.pdbx_strand_id
1 'polypeptide(L)'
;MAGGLLMPTAIPSAEPCLTPRQTARFLWLCIRVRYLFRRMERASLRVSRVGFDRAGGRLLYFADRWLACHAEAAELLQCAEPLEVAEVRKLFEHRP
;
A
#
# COMPACT_ATOMS: atom_id res chain seq x y z
N MET A 1 -29.03 -48.68 -19.34
CA MET A 1 -28.99 -47.42 -20.10
C MET A 1 -28.05 -46.47 -19.37
N ALA A 2 -27.15 -45.85 -20.13
CA ALA A 2 -26.06 -45.00 -19.66
C ALA A 2 -26.55 -43.62 -19.22
N GLY A 3 -25.79 -42.96 -18.35
CA GLY A 3 -26.03 -41.56 -17.99
C GLY A 3 -25.11 -41.00 -16.92
N GLY A 4 -23.80 -41.28 -17.00
CA GLY A 4 -22.81 -40.63 -16.15
C GLY A 4 -22.62 -39.17 -16.57
N LEU A 5 -23.20 -38.23 -15.81
CA LEU A 5 -22.96 -36.80 -15.96
C LEU A 5 -21.57 -36.47 -15.38
N LEU A 6 -20.56 -36.43 -16.25
CA LEU A 6 -19.26 -35.84 -15.97
C LEU A 6 -19.47 -34.34 -15.74
N MET A 7 -19.52 -33.91 -14.48
CA MET A 7 -19.39 -32.50 -14.12
C MET A 7 -18.04 -32.02 -14.65
N PRO A 8 -17.98 -30.96 -15.48
CA PRO A 8 -16.71 -30.36 -15.86
C PRO A 8 -16.09 -29.79 -14.59
N THR A 9 -15.07 -30.49 -14.08
CA THR A 9 -14.23 -30.01 -12.99
C THR A 9 -13.59 -28.72 -13.49
N ALA A 10 -14.14 -27.57 -13.10
CA ALA A 10 -13.50 -26.29 -13.33
C ALA A 10 -12.11 -26.38 -12.69
N ILE A 11 -11.08 -26.41 -13.52
CA ILE A 11 -9.69 -26.36 -13.06
C ILE A 11 -9.62 -25.07 -12.24
N PRO A 12 -9.30 -25.12 -10.93
CA PRO A 12 -9.16 -23.90 -10.16
C PRO A 12 -8.13 -23.04 -10.87
N SER A 13 -8.57 -21.88 -11.33
CA SER A 13 -7.67 -20.86 -11.90
C SER A 13 -6.54 -20.68 -10.90
N ALA A 14 -5.30 -20.93 -11.32
CA ALA A 14 -4.16 -20.72 -10.47
C ALA A 14 -4.26 -19.30 -9.92
N GLU A 15 -4.33 -19.17 -8.59
CA GLU A 15 -4.24 -17.85 -7.97
C GLU A 15 -2.97 -17.18 -8.50
N PRO A 16 -3.01 -15.90 -8.85
CA PRO A 16 -1.82 -15.20 -9.33
C PRO A 16 -0.75 -15.20 -8.23
N CYS A 17 0.19 -16.13 -8.34
CA CYS A 17 1.28 -16.28 -7.39
C CYS A 17 2.43 -15.33 -7.78
N LEU A 18 2.86 -14.51 -6.82
CA LEU A 18 4.07 -13.72 -6.98
C LEU A 18 5.28 -14.64 -7.16
N THR A 19 6.18 -14.28 -8.09
CA THR A 19 7.50 -14.91 -8.18
C THR A 19 8.30 -14.67 -6.89
N PRO A 20 9.30 -15.50 -6.54
CA PRO A 20 10.12 -15.29 -5.35
C PRO A 20 10.72 -13.88 -5.24
N ARG A 21 11.13 -13.30 -6.38
CA ARG A 21 11.64 -11.92 -6.43
C ARG A 21 10.56 -10.89 -6.12
N GLN A 22 9.36 -11.06 -6.66
CA GLN A 22 8.22 -10.21 -6.35
C GLN A 22 7.79 -10.36 -4.89
N THR A 23 7.78 -11.57 -4.34
CA THR A 23 7.51 -11.83 -2.92
C THR A 23 8.52 -11.12 -2.02
N ALA A 24 9.83 -11.23 -2.31
CA ALA A 24 10.85 -10.51 -1.55
C ALA A 24 10.65 -8.98 -1.60
N ARG A 25 10.32 -8.45 -2.78
CA ARG A 25 10.00 -7.03 -2.96
C ARG A 25 8.76 -6.62 -2.16
N PHE A 26 7.71 -7.43 -2.18
CA PHE A 26 6.48 -7.20 -1.42
C PHE A 26 6.75 -7.16 0.09
N LEU A 27 7.49 -8.15 0.62
CA LEU A 27 7.86 -8.19 2.03
C LEU A 27 8.68 -6.95 2.44
N TRP A 28 9.59 -6.51 1.58
CA TRP A 28 10.35 -5.26 1.80
C TRP A 28 9.43 -4.03 1.82
N LEU A 29 8.46 -3.94 0.90
CA LEU A 29 7.47 -2.87 0.90
C LEU A 29 6.64 -2.86 2.18
N CYS A 30 6.19 -4.01 2.68
CA CYS A 30 5.47 -4.12 3.95
C CYS A 30 6.30 -3.57 5.14
N ILE A 31 7.58 -3.92 5.20
CA ILE A 31 8.50 -3.42 6.23
C ILE A 31 8.65 -1.90 6.11
N ARG A 32 8.82 -1.40 4.88
CA ARG A 32 9.03 0.02 4.59
C ARG A 32 7.80 0.85 4.89
N VAL A 33 6.61 0.39 4.55
CA VAL A 33 5.31 0.99 4.90
C VAL A 33 5.21 1.14 6.42
N ARG A 34 5.47 0.07 7.18
CA ARG A 34 5.43 0.10 8.65
C ARG A 34 6.46 1.06 9.24
N TYR A 35 7.67 1.10 8.68
CA TYR A 35 8.71 2.05 9.08
C TYR A 35 8.27 3.50 8.85
N LEU A 36 7.79 3.82 7.64
CA LEU A 36 7.38 5.17 7.27
C LEU A 36 6.19 5.64 8.08
N PHE A 37 5.21 4.75 8.36
CA PHE A 37 4.09 5.06 9.24
C PHE A 37 4.57 5.51 10.64
N ARG A 38 5.49 4.76 11.26
CA ARG A 38 6.08 5.17 12.56
C ARG A 38 6.83 6.49 12.49
N ARG A 39 7.46 6.81 11.35
CA ARG A 39 8.13 8.10 11.15
C ARG A 39 7.13 9.24 11.00
N MET A 40 6.01 9.02 10.31
CA MET A 40 4.90 9.96 10.22
C MET A 40 4.29 10.24 11.59
N GLU A 41 4.02 9.21 12.41
CA GLU A 41 3.48 9.40 13.77
C GLU A 41 4.39 10.31 14.61
N ARG A 42 5.71 10.07 14.58
CA ARG A 42 6.68 10.93 15.29
C ARG A 42 6.73 12.35 14.73
N ALA A 43 6.62 12.50 13.41
CA ALA A 43 6.59 13.82 12.78
C ALA A 43 5.29 14.58 13.13
N SER A 44 4.16 13.88 13.15
CA SER A 44 2.86 14.41 13.57
C SER A 44 2.90 14.92 15.01
N LEU A 45 3.44 14.12 15.95
CA LEU A 45 3.64 14.58 17.34
C LEU A 45 4.52 15.83 17.43
N ARG A 46 5.51 15.98 16.56
CA ARG A 46 6.33 17.20 16.50
C ARG A 46 5.53 18.39 15.98
N VAL A 47 4.74 18.19 14.92
CA VAL A 47 3.82 19.22 14.39
C VAL A 47 2.85 19.69 15.47
N SER A 48 2.25 18.76 16.24
CA SER A 48 1.35 19.12 17.34
C SER A 48 2.03 19.95 18.44
N ARG A 49 3.35 19.84 18.60
CA ARG A 49 4.11 20.58 19.63
C ARG A 49 4.61 21.95 19.17
N VAL A 50 5.03 22.09 17.91
CA VAL A 50 5.72 23.31 17.44
C VAL A 50 5.06 23.96 16.21
N GLY A 51 3.90 23.46 15.79
CA GLY A 51 3.16 23.95 14.63
C GLY A 51 3.61 23.34 13.30
N PHE A 52 2.70 23.42 12.31
CA PHE A 52 2.92 22.89 10.97
C PHE A 52 4.03 23.64 10.22
N ASP A 53 4.09 24.97 10.31
CA ASP A 53 5.08 25.77 9.58
C ASP A 53 6.53 25.40 9.92
N ARG A 54 6.78 24.95 11.16
CA ARG A 54 8.13 24.61 11.65
C ARG A 54 8.49 23.13 11.49
N ALA A 55 7.51 22.24 11.39
CA ALA A 55 7.76 20.79 11.44
C ALA A 55 7.03 19.98 10.36
N GLY A 56 6.10 20.59 9.62
CA GLY A 56 5.24 19.96 8.63
C GLY A 56 6.02 19.33 7.49
N GLY A 57 7.09 19.95 7.03
CA GLY A 57 7.91 19.42 5.93
C GLY A 57 8.38 17.98 6.14
N ARG A 58 8.74 17.60 7.38
CA ARG A 58 9.11 16.20 7.69
C ARG A 58 7.92 15.25 7.65
N LEU A 59 6.76 15.68 8.13
CA LEU A 59 5.53 14.88 8.07
C LEU A 59 5.15 14.62 6.61
N LEU A 60 5.14 15.68 5.79
CA LEU A 60 4.83 15.60 4.37
C LEU A 60 5.82 14.72 3.60
N TYR A 61 7.11 14.82 3.90
CA TYR A 61 8.14 13.97 3.32
C TYR A 61 7.88 12.48 3.60
N PHE A 62 7.57 12.11 4.84
CA PHE A 62 7.32 10.70 5.17
C PHE A 62 6.02 10.18 4.55
N ALA A 63 4.99 11.03 4.48
CA ALA A 63 3.72 10.69 3.86
C ALA A 63 3.84 10.47 2.35
N ASP A 64 4.57 11.33 1.64
CA ASP A 64 4.84 11.15 0.21
C ASP A 64 5.54 9.81 -0.08
N ARG A 65 6.58 9.49 0.71
CA ARG A 65 7.29 8.21 0.58
C ARG A 65 6.41 7.01 0.96
N TRP A 66 5.48 7.19 1.89
CA TRP A 66 4.54 6.15 2.31
C TRP A 66 3.50 5.87 1.21
N LEU A 67 2.95 6.91 0.58
CA LEU A 67 2.07 6.80 -0.58
C LEU A 67 2.76 6.12 -1.77
N ALA A 68 4.02 6.45 -2.03
CA ALA A 68 4.79 5.80 -3.09
C ALA A 68 4.98 4.29 -2.84
N CYS A 69 5.17 3.87 -1.59
CA CYS A 69 5.30 2.44 -1.26
C CYS A 69 3.97 1.69 -1.48
N HIS A 70 2.83 2.32 -1.18
CA HIS A 70 1.53 1.71 -1.43
C HIS A 70 1.17 1.65 -2.91
N ALA A 71 1.52 2.68 -3.69
CA ALA A 71 1.36 2.63 -5.14
C ALA A 71 2.16 1.49 -5.76
N GLU A 72 3.42 1.31 -5.33
CA GLU A 72 4.28 0.21 -5.78
C GLU A 72 3.72 -1.17 -5.36
N ALA A 73 3.14 -1.26 -4.15
CA ALA A 73 2.50 -2.50 -3.69
C ALA A 73 1.22 -2.82 -4.48
N ALA A 74 0.39 -1.81 -4.78
CA ALA A 74 -0.81 -1.96 -5.58
C ALA A 74 -0.50 -2.40 -7.02
N GLU A 75 0.54 -1.83 -7.64
CA GLU A 75 1.04 -2.25 -8.95
C GLU A 75 1.52 -3.71 -8.91
N LEU A 76 2.30 -4.08 -7.89
CA LEU A 76 2.84 -5.43 -7.74
C LEU A 76 1.75 -6.49 -7.55
N LEU A 77 0.71 -6.16 -6.79
CA LEU A 77 -0.42 -7.04 -6.49
C LEU A 77 -1.55 -6.94 -7.52
N GLN A 78 -1.46 -6.00 -8.47
CA GLN A 78 -2.53 -5.67 -9.42
C GLN A 78 -3.88 -5.43 -8.72
N CYS A 79 -3.84 -4.77 -7.56
CA CYS A 79 -5.00 -4.53 -6.72
C CYS A 79 -5.33 -3.05 -6.64
N ALA A 80 -6.58 -2.76 -6.26
CA ALA A 80 -6.95 -1.41 -5.89
C ALA A 80 -6.15 -0.95 -4.67
N GLU A 81 -5.81 0.34 -4.65
CA GLU A 81 -5.24 1.00 -3.48
C GLU A 81 -6.28 0.98 -2.34
N PRO A 82 -5.86 0.69 -1.08
CA PRO A 82 -6.77 0.74 0.07
C PRO A 82 -7.39 2.13 0.25
N LEU A 83 -8.63 2.20 0.74
CA LEU A 83 -9.38 3.45 0.88
C LEU A 83 -8.63 4.49 1.75
N GLU A 84 -8.01 4.03 2.83
CA GLU A 84 -7.26 4.87 3.77
C GLU A 84 -6.04 5.52 3.09
N VAL A 85 -5.42 4.82 2.13
CA VAL A 85 -4.29 5.36 1.36
C VAL A 85 -4.80 6.42 0.37
N ALA A 86 -5.93 6.14 -0.30
CA ALA A 86 -6.55 7.08 -1.22
C ALA A 86 -7.01 8.38 -0.53
N GLU A 87 -7.52 8.29 0.70
CA GLU A 87 -7.86 9.47 1.52
C GLU A 87 -6.63 10.33 1.81
N VAL A 88 -5.51 9.72 2.21
CA VAL A 88 -4.25 10.46 2.43
C VAL A 88 -3.76 11.09 1.12
N ARG A 89 -3.86 10.39 -0.01
CA ARG A 89 -3.46 10.91 -1.33
C ARG A 89 -4.23 12.17 -1.71
N LYS A 90 -5.56 12.19 -1.51
CA LYS A 90 -6.40 13.36 -1.81
C LYS A 90 -5.94 14.61 -1.07
N LEU A 91 -5.43 14.49 0.16
CA LEU A 91 -4.89 15.62 0.93
C LEU A 91 -3.65 16.26 0.28
N PHE A 92 -2.93 15.53 -0.58
CA PHE A 92 -1.73 15.99 -1.26
C PHE A 92 -2.03 16.57 -2.64
N GLU A 93 -3.10 16.11 -3.30
CA GLU A 93 -3.56 16.62 -4.59
C GLU A 93 -4.12 18.06 -4.50
N HIS A 94 -4.58 18.47 -3.32
CA HIS A 94 -5.09 19.83 -3.06
C HIS A 94 -4.01 20.81 -2.61
N ARG A 95 -2.72 20.50 -2.83
CA ARG A 95 -1.66 21.48 -2.59
C ARG A 95 -1.65 22.53 -3.70
N PRO A 96 -1.64 23.83 -3.36
CA PRO A 96 -1.38 24.89 -4.33
C PRO A 96 0.02 24.79 -4.92
#